data_AF-A0A5M6DEI2-F1
#
_entry.id   AF-A0A5M6DEI2-F1
#
_cell.length_a   1.000
_cell.length_b   1.000
_cell.length_c   1.000
_cell.angle_alpha   90.00
_cell.angle_beta   90.00
_cell.angle_gamma   90.00
#
_symmetry.space_group_name_H-M   'P 1'
#
loop_
_entity.id
_entity.type
_entity.pdbx_description
1 polymer ?
#
loop_
_entity_poly.entity_id
_entity_poly.type
_entity_poly.pdbx_seq_one_letter_code
_entity_poly.pdbx_strand_id
1 'polypeptide(L)'
;MPTFRSYAILCTLFAVTGLVVDGLPAQETYPVHPDSQRKPDVPKGAVHSFRFESSKVFPGTLRDYFVYVPAQYRAENPAALMVFQDGKNYAREQGVWRLPVVFDNLIASGDMPVTIAVCVNPGVVPAGTEGQDRFNRSLEYDTVSDRYATFLVDELLPEVQERYSITQDPNLRGIGGSSSGAIAAFGVAWHRPDQFRRVFSTVGTFVGLRGGNEYPTLIRKCEPKPLRVFLQDGSGDQNIYGGNWWTANQTMLSALQWAGYEVQHEWGTGGHNGKHGGAIFPDAMRWLWKDADQPIKTDISEHPELMDRLLPDQDWQLVSSGHTYTEGPAVSPDGDVFFVDTKQGEIWQIENPVDDQPKVSRFAELEGVNGLMFDAEGNLYCACNATRKIVQIRPDGQQVSLASGVACNDLVVVKHGIYVTNPLEQTISYLPLPRGKDDQASPRRLVTAARGPNKPNGLIVTPDQRFLHVVDADGRYVWSYGIESDGSLSAGQPYGYLHLHEDSLKTGADGATMTADGSLIVASRLGLQIFDQPGRVHVITSRPARTGPLSNCVFAGPEFKTLFVTAGKQVYRRKTAMTGIAPWQPAVTPPKPRL
;
A
#
# COMPACT_ATOMS: atom_id res chain seq x y z
N MET A 1 47.87 53.25 -23.59
CA MET A 1 48.83 53.24 -24.73
C MET A 1 49.98 54.15 -24.32
N PRO A 2 51.22 53.65 -24.31
CA PRO A 2 51.93 53.33 -25.54
C PRO A 2 52.72 52.00 -25.55
N THR A 3 53.00 51.58 -26.79
CA THR A 3 54.17 50.84 -27.31
C THR A 3 54.41 49.35 -26.99
N PHE A 4 54.25 48.57 -28.07
CA PHE A 4 54.71 47.21 -28.31
C PHE A 4 56.21 46.99 -28.05
N ARG A 5 56.55 45.79 -27.54
CA ARG A 5 57.86 45.15 -27.72
C ARG A 5 57.64 43.75 -28.31
N SER A 6 58.28 43.50 -29.45
CA SER A 6 58.46 42.19 -30.06
C SER A 6 59.47 41.37 -29.26
N TYR A 7 59.20 40.08 -29.07
CA TYR A 7 60.21 39.05 -28.85
C TYR A 7 59.85 37.81 -29.67
N ALA A 8 60.81 37.40 -30.50
CA ALA A 8 60.83 36.13 -31.21
C ALA A 8 61.07 34.98 -30.22
N ILE A 9 60.34 33.87 -30.35
CA ILE A 9 60.71 32.59 -29.73
C ILE A 9 60.50 31.46 -30.74
N LEU A 10 61.65 30.90 -31.14
CA LEU A 10 61.99 29.50 -31.42
C LEU A 10 60.85 28.52 -31.78
N CYS A 11 60.95 27.98 -33.00
CA CYS A 11 60.35 26.70 -33.37
C CYS A 11 61.01 25.56 -32.60
N THR A 12 60.21 24.79 -31.87
CA THR A 12 60.62 23.48 -31.33
C THR A 12 59.65 22.43 -31.86
N LEU A 13 60.17 21.52 -32.67
CA LEU A 13 59.49 20.28 -33.06
C LEU A 13 59.14 19.48 -31.78
N PHE A 14 57.87 19.12 -31.62
CA PHE A 14 57.48 17.97 -30.80
C PHE A 14 56.61 17.03 -31.63
N ALA A 15 56.91 15.74 -31.48
CA ALA A 15 56.43 14.63 -32.27
C ALA A 15 54.91 14.49 -32.28
N VAL A 16 54.37 14.11 -33.44
CA VAL A 16 52.99 13.67 -33.62
C VAL A 16 52.83 12.32 -32.94
N THR A 17 52.35 12.30 -31.69
CA THR A 17 51.73 11.12 -31.10
C THR A 17 50.24 11.17 -31.40
N GLY A 18 49.75 10.14 -32.10
CA GLY A 18 48.36 10.02 -32.52
C GLY A 18 47.39 10.21 -31.36
N LEU A 19 46.49 11.18 -31.52
CA LEU A 19 45.24 11.23 -30.77
C LEU A 19 44.43 10.00 -31.17
N VAL A 20 44.41 9.00 -30.29
CA VAL A 20 43.33 8.02 -30.28
C VAL A 20 42.08 8.81 -29.96
N VAL A 21 41.24 9.01 -30.99
CA VAL A 21 39.87 9.45 -30.80
C VAL A 21 39.18 8.28 -30.12
N ASP A 22 39.03 8.35 -28.80
CA ASP A 22 38.17 7.42 -28.07
C ASP A 22 36.79 7.45 -28.74
N GLY A 23 36.39 6.29 -29.24
CA GLY A 23 35.16 6.12 -30.01
C GLY A 23 33.98 6.65 -29.22
N LEU A 24 33.12 7.42 -29.89
CA LEU A 24 31.74 7.59 -29.47
C LEU A 24 31.19 6.19 -29.12
N PRO A 25 30.52 5.98 -27.98
CA PRO A 25 29.93 4.68 -27.67
C PRO A 25 29.09 4.24 -28.86
N ALA A 26 29.40 3.07 -29.42
CA ALA A 26 28.72 2.53 -30.59
C ALA A 26 27.22 2.60 -30.32
N GLN A 27 26.49 3.32 -31.17
CA GLN A 27 25.06 3.52 -30.98
C GLN A 27 24.39 2.15 -31.00
N GLU A 28 23.72 1.77 -29.91
CA GLU A 28 23.06 0.47 -29.84
C GLU A 28 22.07 0.31 -30.99
N THR A 29 22.21 -0.82 -31.69
CA THR A 29 21.33 -1.26 -32.75
C THR A 29 20.84 -2.65 -32.41
N TYR A 30 19.53 -2.81 -32.38
CA TYR A 30 18.87 -4.09 -32.20
C TYR A 30 18.09 -4.41 -33.48
N PRO A 31 18.07 -5.67 -33.93
CA PRO A 31 17.24 -6.05 -35.06
C PRO A 31 15.76 -5.79 -34.74
N VAL A 32 14.99 -5.39 -35.75
CA VAL A 32 13.54 -5.28 -35.60
C VAL A 32 12.97 -6.69 -35.49
N HIS A 33 12.32 -7.00 -34.37
CA HIS A 33 11.70 -8.30 -34.14
C HIS A 33 10.71 -8.64 -35.26
N PRO A 34 10.64 -9.90 -35.76
CA PRO A 34 9.73 -10.29 -36.84
C PRO A 34 8.25 -9.95 -36.56
N ASP A 35 7.80 -10.14 -35.31
CA ASP A 35 6.43 -9.77 -34.89
C ASP A 35 6.20 -8.26 -34.77
N SER A 36 7.23 -7.43 -34.92
CA SER A 36 7.11 -5.97 -35.04
C SER A 36 7.00 -5.50 -36.49
N GLN A 37 6.96 -6.44 -37.44
CA GLN A 37 6.80 -6.18 -38.88
C GLN A 37 5.41 -6.60 -39.35
N ARG A 38 4.82 -5.81 -40.25
CA ARG A 38 3.50 -6.10 -40.80
C ARG A 38 3.56 -7.39 -41.63
N LYS A 39 2.71 -8.36 -41.31
CA LYS A 39 2.53 -9.60 -42.07
C LYS A 39 1.31 -9.45 -43.00
N PRO A 40 1.41 -9.81 -44.30
CA PRO A 40 0.32 -9.60 -45.28
C PRO A 40 -1.02 -10.24 -44.90
N ASP A 41 -0.99 -11.44 -44.30
CA ASP A 41 -2.18 -12.23 -44.00
C ASP A 41 -2.74 -12.02 -42.59
N VAL A 42 -2.15 -11.09 -41.82
CA VAL A 42 -2.61 -10.79 -40.45
C VAL A 42 -3.64 -9.67 -40.47
N PRO A 43 -4.86 -9.90 -39.93
CA PRO A 43 -5.89 -8.88 -39.82
C PRO A 43 -5.41 -7.63 -39.10
N LYS A 44 -5.74 -6.45 -39.65
CA LYS A 44 -5.29 -5.17 -39.13
C LYS A 44 -6.32 -4.54 -38.18
N GLY A 45 -5.93 -4.30 -36.94
CA GLY A 45 -6.70 -3.51 -35.98
C GLY A 45 -6.72 -2.01 -36.31
N ALA A 46 -7.55 -1.27 -35.57
CA ALA A 46 -7.73 0.17 -35.72
C ALA A 46 -7.31 0.93 -34.46
N VAL A 47 -6.80 2.15 -34.63
CA VAL A 47 -6.47 3.05 -33.51
C VAL A 47 -7.38 4.27 -33.57
N HIS A 48 -8.10 4.52 -32.47
CA HIS A 48 -9.02 5.65 -32.31
C HIS A 48 -8.43 6.66 -31.33
N SER A 49 -8.55 7.96 -31.63
CA SER A 49 -8.02 9.04 -30.78
C SER A 49 -9.15 9.75 -30.05
N PHE A 50 -8.93 10.04 -28.77
CA PHE A 50 -9.90 10.70 -27.90
C PHE A 50 -9.17 11.68 -26.97
N ARG A 51 -9.96 12.49 -26.25
CA ARG A 51 -9.45 13.46 -25.29
C ARG A 51 -10.26 13.42 -24.00
N PHE A 52 -9.56 13.43 -22.88
CA PHE A 52 -10.12 13.43 -21.53
C PHE A 52 -9.81 14.76 -20.84
N GLU A 53 -10.83 15.44 -20.33
CA GLU A 53 -10.73 16.83 -19.83
C GLU A 53 -11.39 17.05 -18.47
N SER A 54 -12.06 16.03 -17.92
CA SER A 54 -12.98 16.15 -16.78
C SER A 54 -12.45 15.52 -15.49
N SER A 55 -11.13 15.40 -15.35
CA SER A 55 -10.53 14.69 -14.21
C SER A 55 -10.80 15.41 -12.89
N LYS A 56 -11.35 14.69 -11.91
CA LYS A 56 -11.52 15.17 -10.54
C LYS A 56 -10.29 14.83 -9.70
N VAL A 57 -9.65 13.70 -9.98
CA VAL A 57 -8.39 13.29 -9.34
C VAL A 57 -7.23 14.24 -9.70
N PHE A 58 -7.16 14.68 -10.94
CA PHE A 58 -6.17 15.66 -11.43
C PHE A 58 -6.87 16.88 -12.06
N PRO A 59 -7.36 17.83 -11.25
CA PRO A 59 -8.16 18.94 -11.75
C PRO A 59 -7.45 19.79 -12.80
N GLY A 60 -8.22 20.21 -13.81
CA GLY A 60 -7.78 21.13 -14.86
C GLY A 60 -6.85 20.51 -15.92
N THR A 61 -6.59 19.21 -15.86
CA THR A 61 -5.77 18.54 -16.87
C THR A 61 -6.56 18.18 -18.11
N LEU A 62 -5.94 18.41 -19.27
CA LEU A 62 -6.33 17.82 -20.55
C LEU A 62 -5.32 16.72 -20.91
N ARG A 63 -5.79 15.60 -21.44
CA ARG A 63 -4.91 14.55 -21.97
C ARG A 63 -5.56 13.83 -23.15
N ASP A 64 -4.75 13.54 -24.16
CA ASP A 64 -5.16 12.66 -25.24
C ASP A 64 -4.97 11.20 -24.83
N TYR A 65 -5.88 10.35 -25.26
CA TYR A 65 -5.72 8.90 -25.15
C TYR A 65 -6.13 8.23 -26.46
N PHE A 66 -5.55 7.07 -26.71
CA PHE A 66 -5.72 6.31 -27.94
C PHE A 66 -6.18 4.90 -27.60
N VAL A 67 -7.15 4.38 -28.34
CA VAL A 67 -7.65 3.01 -28.15
C VAL A 67 -7.36 2.20 -29.40
N TYR A 68 -6.49 1.20 -29.26
CA TYR A 68 -6.28 0.17 -30.27
C TYR A 68 -7.34 -0.93 -30.09
N VAL A 69 -8.02 -1.25 -31.19
CA VAL A 69 -9.07 -2.28 -31.27
C VAL A 69 -8.64 -3.33 -32.30
N PRO A 70 -8.40 -4.59 -31.92
CA PRO A 70 -8.02 -5.63 -32.86
C PRO A 70 -9.18 -5.99 -33.80
N ALA A 71 -8.89 -6.42 -35.03
CA ALA A 71 -9.92 -6.79 -36.01
C ALA A 71 -10.84 -7.95 -35.55
N GLN A 72 -10.33 -8.77 -34.64
CA GLN A 72 -10.97 -9.92 -34.03
C GLN A 72 -11.93 -9.52 -32.89
N TYR A 73 -11.93 -8.25 -32.45
CA TYR A 73 -12.80 -7.78 -31.37
C TYR A 73 -14.29 -7.95 -31.70
N ARG A 74 -15.05 -8.41 -30.71
CA ARG A 74 -16.48 -8.70 -30.78
C ARG A 74 -17.08 -8.24 -29.44
N ALA A 75 -18.05 -7.33 -29.47
CA ALA A 75 -18.54 -6.67 -28.25
C ALA A 75 -19.21 -7.65 -27.27
N GLU A 76 -19.68 -8.79 -27.78
CA GLU A 76 -20.31 -9.87 -27.05
C GLU A 76 -19.30 -10.65 -26.18
N ASN A 77 -18.01 -10.56 -26.51
CA ASN A 77 -16.91 -11.21 -25.80
C ASN A 77 -15.97 -10.13 -25.24
N PRO A 78 -16.05 -9.79 -23.94
CA PRO A 78 -15.21 -8.77 -23.35
C PRO A 78 -13.73 -9.03 -23.61
N ALA A 79 -13.04 -8.09 -24.25
CA ALA A 79 -11.64 -8.24 -24.60
C ALA A 79 -10.73 -8.17 -23.37
N ALA A 80 -9.57 -8.82 -23.45
CA ALA A 80 -8.47 -8.51 -22.53
C ALA A 80 -8.06 -7.03 -22.69
N LEU A 81 -7.45 -6.45 -21.66
CA LEU A 81 -7.03 -5.05 -21.65
C LEU A 81 -5.53 -4.93 -21.46
N MET A 82 -4.91 -4.01 -22.19
CA MET A 82 -3.58 -3.51 -21.81
C MET A 82 -3.53 -1.98 -21.81
N VAL A 83 -3.10 -1.38 -20.72
CA VAL A 83 -2.95 0.09 -20.63
C VAL A 83 -1.48 0.48 -20.82
N PHE A 84 -1.19 1.49 -21.63
CA PHE A 84 0.16 2.01 -21.82
C PHE A 84 0.26 3.50 -21.52
N GLN A 85 1.27 3.87 -20.75
CA GLN A 85 1.59 5.25 -20.40
C GLN A 85 2.39 5.93 -21.52
N ASP A 86 2.39 7.26 -21.58
CA ASP A 86 2.97 8.04 -22.70
C ASP A 86 2.40 7.59 -24.07
N GLY A 87 1.08 7.44 -24.09
CA GLY A 87 0.34 6.64 -25.06
C GLY A 87 0.60 6.93 -26.53
N LYS A 88 0.87 8.20 -26.90
CA LYS A 88 1.14 8.56 -28.30
C LYS A 88 2.32 7.82 -28.90
N ASN A 89 3.29 7.39 -28.10
CA ASN A 89 4.47 6.65 -28.59
C ASN A 89 4.17 5.17 -28.81
N TYR A 90 3.24 4.59 -28.05
CA TYR A 90 2.81 3.20 -28.20
C TYR A 90 1.84 3.04 -29.38
N ALA A 91 0.86 3.95 -29.51
CA ALA A 91 -0.25 3.83 -30.45
C ALA A 91 0.13 3.94 -31.95
N ARG A 92 1.40 4.14 -32.29
CA ARG A 92 1.88 4.28 -33.67
C ARG A 92 2.29 2.93 -34.24
N GLU A 93 2.00 2.71 -35.53
CA GLU A 93 2.52 1.55 -36.28
C GLU A 93 4.02 1.65 -36.56
N GLN A 94 4.57 2.86 -36.54
CA GLN A 94 5.98 3.13 -36.74
C GLN A 94 6.61 3.69 -35.46
N GLY A 95 7.90 3.42 -35.29
CA GLY A 95 8.65 3.82 -34.10
C GLY A 95 9.19 2.62 -33.36
N VAL A 96 9.42 2.81 -32.06
CA VAL A 96 10.08 1.84 -31.18
C VAL A 96 9.14 0.69 -30.81
N TRP A 97 7.92 0.99 -30.38
CA TRP A 97 7.00 0.00 -29.79
C TRP A 97 6.13 -0.72 -30.82
N ARG A 98 5.67 0.01 -31.85
CA ARG A 98 4.83 -0.52 -32.95
C ARG A 98 3.63 -1.33 -32.45
N LEU A 99 3.01 -0.88 -31.35
CA LEU A 99 2.01 -1.68 -30.61
C LEU A 99 0.92 -2.28 -31.52
N PRO A 100 0.28 -1.52 -32.45
CA PRO A 100 -0.77 -2.11 -33.28
C PRO A 100 -0.28 -3.31 -34.10
N VAL A 101 0.95 -3.27 -34.63
CA VAL A 101 1.53 -4.34 -35.45
C VAL A 101 1.85 -5.56 -34.59
N VAL A 102 2.45 -5.33 -33.42
CA VAL A 102 2.80 -6.41 -32.49
C VAL A 102 1.54 -7.11 -31.99
N PHE A 103 0.51 -6.35 -31.59
CA PHE A 103 -0.74 -6.91 -31.10
C PHE A 103 -1.49 -7.65 -32.21
N ASP A 104 -1.57 -7.08 -33.42
CA ASP A 104 -2.18 -7.76 -34.57
C ASP A 104 -1.52 -9.14 -34.79
N ASN A 105 -0.18 -9.18 -34.80
CA ASN A 105 0.58 -10.41 -35.03
C ASN A 105 0.42 -11.44 -33.92
N LEU A 106 0.51 -11.03 -32.65
CA LEU A 106 0.43 -11.95 -31.50
C LEU A 106 -1.00 -12.44 -31.23
N ILE A 107 -2.01 -11.62 -31.51
CA ILE A 107 -3.42 -12.05 -31.46
C ILE A 107 -3.71 -13.04 -32.58
N ALA A 108 -3.19 -12.80 -33.78
CA ALA A 108 -3.37 -13.72 -34.91
C ALA A 108 -2.64 -15.06 -34.74
N SER A 109 -1.48 -15.09 -34.06
CA SER A 109 -0.77 -16.33 -33.76
C SER A 109 -1.36 -17.11 -32.57
N GLY A 110 -2.21 -16.48 -31.76
CA GLY A 110 -2.73 -17.05 -30.52
C GLY A 110 -1.79 -16.90 -29.32
N ASP A 111 -0.67 -16.19 -29.47
CA ASP A 111 0.27 -15.87 -28.38
C ASP A 111 -0.31 -14.84 -27.38
N MET A 112 -1.36 -14.13 -27.78
CA MET A 112 -2.12 -13.21 -26.93
C MET A 112 -3.63 -13.41 -27.12
N PRO A 113 -4.44 -13.27 -26.06
CA PRO A 113 -5.88 -13.18 -26.21
C PRO A 113 -6.27 -11.93 -27.01
N VAL A 114 -7.49 -11.88 -27.55
CA VAL A 114 -8.04 -10.67 -28.17
C VAL A 114 -7.99 -9.53 -27.16
N THR A 115 -7.09 -8.57 -27.39
CA THR A 115 -6.71 -7.53 -26.42
C THR A 115 -6.94 -6.14 -27.00
N ILE A 116 -7.70 -5.31 -26.29
CA ILE A 116 -7.79 -3.86 -26.53
C ILE A 116 -6.66 -3.17 -25.78
N ALA A 117 -5.99 -2.21 -26.42
CA ALA A 117 -4.98 -1.39 -25.76
C ALA A 117 -5.44 0.06 -25.57
N VAL A 118 -5.33 0.58 -24.35
CA VAL A 118 -5.59 1.99 -24.02
C VAL A 118 -4.26 2.69 -23.78
N CYS A 119 -3.86 3.55 -24.68
CA CYS A 119 -2.60 4.29 -24.64
C CYS A 119 -2.89 5.73 -24.20
N VAL A 120 -2.50 6.13 -22.99
CA VAL A 120 -2.85 7.43 -22.40
C VAL A 120 -1.63 8.34 -22.22
N ASN A 121 -1.74 9.61 -22.63
CA ASN A 121 -0.73 10.62 -22.33
C ASN A 121 -0.92 11.19 -20.91
N PRO A 122 0.14 11.71 -20.28
CA PRO A 122 0.01 12.42 -19.00
C PRO A 122 -0.82 13.71 -19.16
N GLY A 123 -1.45 14.14 -18.08
CA GLY A 123 -2.20 15.39 -18.03
C GLY A 123 -1.34 16.63 -18.26
N VAL A 124 -1.94 17.62 -18.92
CA VAL A 124 -1.37 18.96 -19.08
C VAL A 124 -2.41 19.98 -18.63
N VAL A 125 -2.02 20.91 -17.76
CA VAL A 125 -2.86 22.08 -17.44
C VAL A 125 -2.42 23.22 -18.35
N PRO A 126 -3.29 23.67 -19.29
CA PRO A 126 -2.93 24.75 -20.20
C PRO A 126 -2.70 26.06 -19.46
N ALA A 127 -1.69 26.83 -19.88
CA ALA A 127 -1.46 28.17 -19.33
C ALA A 127 -2.46 29.22 -19.84
N GLY A 128 -3.25 28.89 -20.87
CA GLY A 128 -4.13 29.83 -21.56
C GLY A 128 -3.39 30.49 -22.73
N THR A 129 -3.50 31.82 -22.86
CA THR A 129 -2.94 32.58 -24.00
C THR A 129 -1.48 33.00 -23.82
N GLU A 130 -1.01 33.10 -22.58
CA GLU A 130 0.36 33.48 -22.23
C GLU A 130 0.91 32.52 -21.17
N GLY A 131 2.19 32.14 -21.30
CA GLY A 131 2.87 31.29 -20.32
C GLY A 131 3.13 29.85 -20.79
N GLN A 132 3.69 29.05 -19.88
CA GLN A 132 4.09 27.66 -20.13
C GLN A 132 3.10 26.71 -19.45
N ASP A 133 2.61 25.75 -20.22
CA ASP A 133 1.77 24.67 -19.72
C ASP A 133 2.42 23.93 -18.53
N ARG A 134 1.60 23.57 -17.54
CA ARG A 134 2.05 22.71 -16.45
C ARG A 134 1.88 21.24 -16.83
N PHE A 135 3.00 20.56 -17.02
CA PHE A 135 3.03 19.13 -17.32
C PHE A 135 2.92 18.31 -16.05
N ASN A 136 1.89 17.48 -15.94
CA ASN A 136 1.67 16.66 -14.74
C ASN A 136 2.43 15.33 -14.76
N ARG A 137 3.16 14.98 -15.82
CA ARG A 137 3.76 13.65 -15.99
C ARG A 137 4.44 13.12 -14.73
N SER A 138 5.30 13.91 -14.08
CA SER A 138 5.96 13.45 -12.85
C SER A 138 5.01 13.32 -11.66
N LEU A 139 4.09 14.27 -11.47
CA LEU A 139 3.08 14.20 -10.41
C LEU A 139 2.16 12.97 -10.59
N GLU A 140 1.72 12.71 -11.82
CA GLU A 140 0.82 11.62 -12.16
C GLU A 140 1.54 10.27 -12.12
N TYR A 141 2.78 10.18 -12.58
CA TYR A 141 3.43 8.89 -12.82
C TYR A 141 4.44 8.48 -11.73
N ASP A 142 5.26 9.41 -11.23
CA ASP A 142 6.37 9.07 -10.33
C ASP A 142 5.95 9.01 -8.85
N THR A 143 4.81 9.60 -8.49
CA THR A 143 4.32 9.65 -7.10
C THR A 143 3.94 8.24 -6.63
N VAL A 144 4.56 7.76 -5.54
CA VAL A 144 4.23 6.48 -4.91
C VAL A 144 2.96 6.58 -4.06
N SER A 145 1.82 6.45 -4.74
CA SER A 145 0.49 6.32 -4.13
C SER A 145 -0.53 5.69 -5.09
N ASP A 146 -1.74 5.46 -4.60
CA ASP A 146 -2.85 4.95 -5.39
C ASP A 146 -3.55 6.03 -6.24
N ARG A 147 -3.14 7.31 -6.16
CA ARG A 147 -3.84 8.42 -6.81
C ARG A 147 -3.98 8.25 -8.33
N TYR A 148 -2.91 7.83 -9.01
CA TYR A 148 -2.98 7.59 -10.46
C TYR A 148 -3.83 6.36 -10.80
N ALA A 149 -3.80 5.34 -9.94
CA ALA A 149 -4.65 4.17 -10.08
C ALA A 149 -6.13 4.54 -9.95
N THR A 150 -6.49 5.41 -9.00
CA THR A 150 -7.84 5.97 -8.84
C THR A 150 -8.27 6.74 -10.08
N PHE A 151 -7.43 7.62 -10.63
CA PHE A 151 -7.74 8.29 -11.90
C PHE A 151 -8.01 7.29 -13.02
N LEU A 152 -7.11 6.34 -13.23
CA LEU A 152 -7.20 5.40 -14.34
C LEU A 152 -8.45 4.52 -14.22
N VAL A 153 -8.68 3.93 -13.05
CA VAL A 153 -9.74 2.95 -12.83
C VAL A 153 -11.11 3.60 -12.64
N ASP A 154 -11.18 4.73 -11.95
CA ASP A 154 -12.47 5.30 -11.53
C ASP A 154 -12.93 6.43 -12.46
N GLU A 155 -12.05 6.98 -13.32
CA GLU A 155 -12.41 8.03 -14.27
C GLU A 155 -12.19 7.62 -15.74
N LEU A 156 -10.97 7.22 -16.13
CA LEU A 156 -10.64 7.00 -17.54
C LEU A 156 -11.22 5.70 -18.11
N LEU A 157 -11.02 4.57 -17.43
CA LEU A 157 -11.50 3.27 -17.92
C LEU A 157 -13.04 3.23 -18.08
N PRO A 158 -13.85 3.81 -17.18
CA PRO A 158 -15.29 3.92 -17.38
C PRO A 158 -15.67 4.60 -18.71
N GLU A 159 -14.97 5.67 -19.12
CA GLU A 159 -15.21 6.33 -20.41
C GLU A 159 -14.88 5.39 -21.61
N VAL A 160 -13.84 4.58 -21.49
CA VAL A 160 -13.52 3.56 -22.50
C VAL A 160 -14.60 2.47 -22.54
N GLN A 161 -15.13 2.07 -21.37
CA GLN A 161 -16.14 1.03 -21.23
C GLN A 161 -17.51 1.41 -21.81
N GLU A 162 -17.80 2.70 -21.97
CA GLU A 162 -19.00 3.16 -22.70
C GLU A 162 -18.97 2.76 -24.18
N ARG A 163 -17.78 2.55 -24.74
CA ARG A 163 -17.56 2.32 -26.18
C ARG A 163 -17.14 0.88 -26.47
N TYR A 164 -16.44 0.24 -25.55
CA TYR A 164 -15.83 -1.07 -25.76
C TYR A 164 -16.08 -2.01 -24.58
N SER A 165 -16.43 -3.26 -24.90
CA SER A 165 -16.58 -4.36 -23.96
C SER A 165 -15.20 -4.89 -23.59
N ILE A 166 -14.75 -4.57 -22.38
CA ILE A 166 -13.48 -5.03 -21.80
C ILE A 166 -13.74 -5.82 -20.52
N THR A 167 -12.96 -6.88 -20.34
CA THR A 167 -13.07 -7.80 -19.19
C THR A 167 -12.96 -7.07 -17.85
N GLN A 168 -13.63 -7.57 -16.81
CA GLN A 168 -13.41 -7.15 -15.41
C GLN A 168 -12.44 -8.08 -14.67
N ASP A 169 -12.02 -9.18 -15.29
CA ASP A 169 -11.07 -10.10 -14.68
C ASP A 169 -9.67 -9.46 -14.63
N PRO A 170 -9.09 -9.21 -13.44
CA PRO A 170 -7.76 -8.65 -13.33
C PRO A 170 -6.67 -9.59 -13.90
N ASN A 171 -6.93 -10.90 -13.99
CA ASN A 171 -6.05 -11.84 -14.71
C ASN A 171 -6.13 -11.67 -16.23
N LEU A 172 -6.97 -10.79 -16.79
CA LEU A 172 -6.96 -10.47 -18.21
C LEU A 172 -6.70 -8.98 -18.46
N ARG A 173 -6.06 -8.32 -17.49
CA ARG A 173 -5.68 -6.92 -17.54
C ARG A 173 -4.19 -6.72 -17.26
N GLY A 174 -3.50 -6.12 -18.23
CA GLY A 174 -2.11 -5.71 -18.13
C GLY A 174 -1.94 -4.20 -18.21
N ILE A 175 -0.77 -3.73 -17.80
CA ILE A 175 -0.37 -2.34 -17.87
C ILE A 175 1.14 -2.25 -18.14
N GLY A 176 1.57 -1.23 -18.87
CA GLY A 176 2.97 -1.10 -19.23
C GLY A 176 3.43 0.33 -19.48
N GLY A 177 4.75 0.51 -19.48
CA GLY A 177 5.35 1.79 -19.76
C GLY A 177 6.87 1.76 -19.80
N SER A 178 7.43 2.94 -20.03
CA SER A 178 8.87 3.19 -20.05
C SER A 178 9.19 4.39 -19.16
N SER A 179 10.31 4.39 -18.43
CA SER A 179 10.69 5.50 -17.55
C SER A 179 9.61 5.78 -16.48
N SER A 180 9.13 7.02 -16.35
CA SER A 180 8.00 7.33 -15.45
C SER A 180 6.75 6.51 -15.78
N GLY A 181 6.52 6.18 -17.05
CA GLY A 181 5.42 5.31 -17.43
C GLY A 181 5.53 3.89 -16.85
N ALA A 182 6.74 3.40 -16.62
CA ALA A 182 7.00 2.08 -16.02
C ALA A 182 6.69 2.07 -14.52
N ILE A 183 7.15 3.08 -13.76
CA ILE A 183 6.78 3.22 -12.34
C ILE A 183 5.28 3.46 -12.17
N ALA A 184 4.64 4.22 -13.05
CA ALA A 184 3.19 4.38 -13.05
C ALA A 184 2.45 3.06 -13.30
N ALA A 185 2.89 2.28 -14.30
CA ALA A 185 2.34 0.97 -14.58
C ALA A 185 2.45 0.01 -13.39
N PHE A 186 3.65 -0.05 -12.79
CA PHE A 186 3.87 -0.85 -11.58
C PHE A 186 3.00 -0.36 -10.42
N GLY A 187 2.98 0.94 -10.14
CA GLY A 187 2.21 1.54 -9.05
C GLY A 187 0.72 1.25 -9.17
N VAL A 188 0.14 1.36 -10.37
CA VAL A 188 -1.27 1.00 -10.60
C VAL A 188 -1.53 -0.46 -10.25
N ALA A 189 -0.76 -1.40 -10.81
CA ALA A 189 -0.97 -2.83 -10.55
C ALA A 189 -0.71 -3.19 -9.08
N TRP A 190 0.29 -2.57 -8.47
CA TRP A 190 0.65 -2.80 -7.07
C TRP A 190 -0.43 -2.26 -6.12
N HIS A 191 -0.99 -1.08 -6.37
CA HIS A 191 -2.06 -0.52 -5.53
C HIS A 191 -3.45 -1.10 -5.83
N ARG A 192 -3.68 -1.56 -7.07
CA ARG A 192 -4.96 -2.13 -7.54
C ARG A 192 -4.77 -3.51 -8.19
N PRO A 193 -4.31 -4.54 -7.44
CA PRO A 193 -4.20 -5.91 -7.93
C PRO A 193 -5.57 -6.55 -8.22
N ASP A 194 -6.66 -5.90 -7.79
CA ASP A 194 -8.03 -6.18 -8.16
C ASP A 194 -8.39 -5.72 -9.58
N GLN A 195 -7.51 -4.93 -10.23
CA GLN A 195 -7.73 -4.39 -11.57
C GLN A 195 -6.65 -4.81 -12.56
N PHE A 196 -5.38 -4.90 -12.16
CA PHE A 196 -4.28 -5.21 -13.07
C PHE A 196 -3.31 -6.20 -12.43
N ARG A 197 -2.90 -7.22 -13.19
CA ARG A 197 -1.97 -8.25 -12.70
C ARG A 197 -0.76 -8.49 -13.58
N ARG A 198 -0.67 -7.84 -14.75
CA ARG A 198 0.49 -7.93 -15.64
C ARG A 198 1.15 -6.58 -15.79
N VAL A 199 2.47 -6.52 -15.59
CA VAL A 199 3.25 -5.27 -15.64
C VAL A 199 4.40 -5.41 -16.63
N PHE A 200 4.44 -4.52 -17.62
CA PHE A 200 5.59 -4.35 -18.51
C PHE A 200 6.36 -3.08 -18.14
N SER A 201 7.62 -3.20 -17.75
CA SER A 201 8.46 -2.07 -17.31
C SER A 201 9.79 -2.05 -18.05
N THR A 202 10.09 -0.94 -18.70
CA THR A 202 11.39 -0.68 -19.37
C THR A 202 12.01 0.60 -18.82
N VAL A 203 13.33 0.59 -18.56
CA VAL A 203 14.10 1.73 -17.99
C VAL A 203 13.35 2.41 -16.84
N GLY A 204 12.82 1.62 -15.91
CA GLY A 204 11.79 2.07 -14.96
C GLY A 204 12.31 3.08 -13.93
N THR A 205 11.54 4.15 -13.69
CA THR A 205 11.91 5.24 -12.76
C THR A 205 11.68 4.86 -11.29
N PHE A 206 12.32 3.78 -10.82
CA PHE A 206 12.25 3.31 -9.43
C PHE A 206 13.25 4.02 -8.49
N VAL A 207 13.53 5.29 -8.78
CA VAL A 207 14.46 6.13 -8.02
C VAL A 207 13.71 7.21 -7.22
N GLY A 208 14.43 7.99 -6.44
CA GLY A 208 13.88 9.04 -5.57
C GLY A 208 13.50 10.34 -6.27
N LEU A 209 12.79 10.29 -7.42
CA LEU A 209 12.16 11.49 -7.96
C LEU A 209 10.95 11.91 -7.11
N ARG A 210 10.07 10.94 -6.82
CA ARG A 210 8.86 11.09 -5.99
C ARG A 210 8.54 9.80 -5.21
N GLY A 211 9.58 9.23 -4.59
CA GLY A 211 9.47 8.07 -3.70
C GLY A 211 9.66 6.70 -4.36
N GLY A 212 9.98 6.64 -5.66
CA GLY A 212 10.13 5.35 -6.37
C GLY A 212 11.15 4.39 -5.75
N ASN A 213 12.15 4.93 -5.05
CA ASN A 213 13.15 4.19 -4.29
C ASN A 213 12.58 3.44 -3.07
N GLU A 214 11.35 3.74 -2.64
CA GLU A 214 10.69 3.06 -1.51
C GLU A 214 10.07 1.72 -1.93
N TYR A 215 9.73 1.53 -3.22
CA TYR A 215 9.09 0.30 -3.69
C TYR A 215 9.86 -0.97 -3.32
N PRO A 216 11.19 -1.08 -3.52
CA PRO A 216 11.91 -2.28 -3.11
C PRO A 216 11.82 -2.60 -1.61
N THR A 217 11.69 -1.58 -0.77
CA THR A 217 11.50 -1.75 0.68
C THR A 217 10.08 -2.21 0.98
N LEU A 218 9.08 -1.57 0.36
CA LEU A 218 7.67 -1.92 0.55
C LEU A 218 7.34 -3.31 0.00
N ILE A 219 7.90 -3.71 -1.13
CA ILE A 219 7.73 -5.06 -1.71
C ILE A 219 8.20 -6.13 -0.72
N ARG A 220 9.30 -5.89 -0.01
CA ARG A 220 9.84 -6.83 0.99
C ARG A 220 9.03 -6.88 2.29
N LYS A 221 8.23 -5.86 2.58
CA LYS A 221 7.43 -5.80 3.81
C LYS A 221 5.99 -6.22 3.57
N CYS A 222 5.45 -5.90 2.40
CA CYS A 222 4.06 -6.18 2.07
C CYS A 222 3.88 -7.64 1.68
N GLU A 223 2.78 -8.22 2.15
CA GLU A 223 2.28 -9.48 1.66
C GLU A 223 2.21 -9.44 0.12
N PRO A 224 2.82 -10.42 -0.57
CA PRO A 224 2.97 -10.36 -2.00
C PRO A 224 1.62 -10.46 -2.71
N LYS A 225 1.53 -9.71 -3.82
CA LYS A 225 0.31 -9.54 -4.61
C LYS A 225 0.42 -10.42 -5.87
N PRO A 226 -0.71 -10.90 -6.43
CA PRO A 226 -0.71 -11.79 -7.59
C PRO A 226 -0.36 -11.03 -8.88
N LEU A 227 0.88 -10.57 -9.00
CA LEU A 227 1.39 -9.78 -10.11
C LEU A 227 2.47 -10.55 -10.86
N ARG A 228 2.41 -10.47 -12.19
CA ARG A 228 3.43 -10.92 -13.11
C ARG A 228 4.14 -9.70 -13.69
N VAL A 229 5.45 -9.59 -13.48
CA VAL A 229 6.22 -8.37 -13.79
C VAL A 229 7.35 -8.70 -14.76
N PHE A 230 7.42 -7.99 -15.88
CA PHE A 230 8.56 -8.02 -16.79
C PHE A 230 9.38 -6.74 -16.63
N LEU A 231 10.67 -6.88 -16.33
CA LEU A 231 11.61 -5.77 -16.15
C LEU A 231 12.64 -5.71 -17.28
N GLN A 232 12.96 -4.50 -17.73
CA GLN A 232 14.09 -4.25 -18.61
C GLN A 232 14.76 -2.96 -18.19
N ASP A 233 16.09 -2.96 -18.22
CA ASP A 233 16.92 -1.77 -18.08
C ASP A 233 18.26 -1.99 -18.81
N GLY A 234 19.10 -0.95 -18.90
CA GLY A 234 20.44 -1.01 -19.48
C GLY A 234 21.51 -0.49 -18.52
N SER A 235 22.70 -1.10 -18.54
CA SER A 235 23.80 -0.69 -17.64
C SER A 235 24.30 0.75 -17.84
N GLY A 236 23.98 1.37 -18.98
CA GLY A 236 24.29 2.77 -19.30
C GLY A 236 23.17 3.76 -18.96
N ASP A 237 22.12 3.34 -18.24
CA ASP A 237 20.99 4.20 -17.91
C ASP A 237 21.37 5.39 -17.00
N GLN A 238 20.43 6.32 -16.80
CA GLN A 238 20.59 7.55 -16.06
C GLN A 238 21.10 7.32 -14.64
N ASN A 239 22.01 8.21 -14.25
CA ASN A 239 22.44 8.40 -12.89
C ASN A 239 22.42 9.89 -12.56
N ILE A 240 21.38 10.32 -11.86
CA ILE A 240 21.11 11.74 -11.57
C ILE A 240 20.81 11.92 -10.08
N TYR A 241 20.45 13.14 -9.67
CA TYR A 241 20.14 13.49 -8.27
C TYR A 241 19.04 12.61 -7.63
N GLY A 242 18.17 11.99 -8.43
CA GLY A 242 17.16 11.04 -7.93
C GLY A 242 17.71 9.64 -7.64
N GLY A 243 18.85 9.25 -8.22
CA GLY A 243 19.44 7.92 -8.11
C GLY A 243 19.92 7.36 -9.45
N ASN A 244 20.37 6.11 -9.41
CA ASN A 244 20.85 5.34 -10.55
C ASN A 244 19.76 4.35 -11.01
N TRP A 245 19.27 4.49 -12.24
CA TRP A 245 18.17 3.67 -12.78
C TRP A 245 18.55 2.20 -12.87
N TRP A 246 19.73 1.91 -13.39
CA TRP A 246 20.24 0.54 -13.52
C TRP A 246 20.23 -0.18 -12.16
N THR A 247 20.82 0.46 -11.14
CA THR A 247 20.82 -0.09 -9.78
C THR A 247 19.40 -0.18 -9.20
N ALA A 248 18.53 0.78 -9.47
CA ALA A 248 17.15 0.77 -8.98
C ALA A 248 16.33 -0.39 -9.58
N ASN A 249 16.42 -0.64 -10.89
CA ASN A 249 15.73 -1.76 -11.55
C ASN A 249 16.29 -3.13 -11.09
N GLN A 250 17.59 -3.23 -10.84
CA GLN A 250 18.17 -4.43 -10.20
C GLN A 250 17.67 -4.62 -8.77
N THR A 251 17.53 -3.52 -8.01
CA THR A 251 17.01 -3.55 -6.64
C THR A 251 15.54 -3.96 -6.61
N MET A 252 14.74 -3.52 -7.59
CA MET A 252 13.37 -3.98 -7.82
C MET A 252 13.32 -5.47 -8.14
N LEU A 253 14.15 -5.97 -9.06
CA LEU A 253 14.22 -7.40 -9.37
C LEU A 253 14.51 -8.20 -8.09
N SER A 254 15.53 -7.80 -7.34
CA SER A 254 15.89 -8.47 -6.07
C SER A 254 14.73 -8.45 -5.07
N ALA A 255 13.98 -7.36 -4.97
CA ALA A 255 12.83 -7.28 -4.07
C ALA A 255 11.68 -8.18 -4.52
N LEU A 256 11.36 -8.20 -5.82
CA LEU A 256 10.28 -9.02 -6.38
C LEU A 256 10.59 -10.51 -6.26
N GLN A 257 11.82 -10.92 -6.56
CA GLN A 257 12.29 -12.30 -6.36
C GLN A 257 12.25 -12.69 -4.89
N TRP A 258 12.77 -11.82 -4.01
CA TRP A 258 12.73 -12.05 -2.56
C TRP A 258 11.31 -12.05 -2.01
N ALA A 259 10.31 -11.44 -2.65
CA ALA A 259 8.94 -11.45 -2.15
C ALA A 259 8.07 -12.51 -2.83
N GLY A 260 8.62 -13.38 -3.68
CA GLY A 260 7.85 -14.47 -4.29
C GLY A 260 6.95 -14.06 -5.45
N TYR A 261 7.24 -12.94 -6.12
CA TYR A 261 6.50 -12.50 -7.31
C TYR A 261 6.93 -13.29 -8.54
N GLU A 262 6.00 -13.50 -9.48
CA GLU A 262 6.36 -14.01 -10.80
C GLU A 262 7.02 -12.89 -11.62
N VAL A 263 8.36 -12.91 -11.68
CA VAL A 263 9.14 -11.86 -12.33
C VAL A 263 10.11 -12.43 -13.36
N GLN A 264 10.15 -11.79 -14.53
CA GLN A 264 11.14 -12.03 -15.58
C GLN A 264 11.85 -10.70 -15.89
N HIS A 265 13.07 -10.78 -16.39
CA HIS A 265 13.79 -9.61 -16.82
C HIS A 265 14.64 -9.87 -18.06
N GLU A 266 15.02 -8.79 -18.73
CA GLU A 266 16.03 -8.80 -19.78
C GLU A 266 16.90 -7.54 -19.67
N TRP A 267 18.19 -7.73 -19.38
CA TRP A 267 19.13 -6.63 -19.19
C TRP A 267 19.91 -6.31 -20.47
N GLY A 268 20.03 -5.03 -20.79
CA GLY A 268 20.87 -4.56 -21.89
C GLY A 268 22.07 -3.75 -21.40
N THR A 269 22.80 -3.15 -22.34
CA THR A 269 23.93 -2.24 -22.05
C THR A 269 23.60 -0.76 -22.26
N GLY A 270 22.39 -0.47 -22.74
CA GLY A 270 22.02 0.83 -23.28
C GLY A 270 21.77 1.91 -22.24
N GLY A 271 21.65 3.15 -22.72
CA GLY A 271 21.20 4.28 -21.90
C GLY A 271 19.68 4.45 -21.87
N HIS A 272 19.21 5.57 -21.33
CA HIS A 272 17.77 5.86 -21.13
C HIS A 272 16.99 6.05 -22.43
N ASN A 273 16.60 4.95 -23.06
CA ASN A 273 15.85 4.98 -24.30
C ASN A 273 15.05 3.68 -24.51
N GLY A 274 14.10 3.70 -25.44
CA GLY A 274 13.24 2.55 -25.69
C GLY A 274 13.79 1.50 -26.65
N LYS A 275 14.98 1.63 -27.24
CA LYS A 275 15.43 0.76 -28.35
C LYS A 275 15.44 -0.72 -27.97
N HIS A 276 16.08 -1.06 -26.85
CA HIS A 276 16.12 -2.44 -26.36
C HIS A 276 14.73 -2.93 -25.98
N GLY A 277 14.01 -2.15 -25.16
CA GLY A 277 12.63 -2.45 -24.76
C GLY A 277 11.68 -2.69 -25.94
N GLY A 278 11.80 -1.93 -27.02
CA GLY A 278 11.01 -2.11 -28.25
C GLY A 278 11.42 -3.34 -29.07
N ALA A 279 12.70 -3.72 -29.04
CA ALA A 279 13.19 -4.93 -29.71
C ALA A 279 12.65 -6.20 -29.05
N ILE A 280 12.54 -6.20 -27.71
CA ILE A 280 12.07 -7.35 -26.93
C ILE A 280 10.56 -7.29 -26.62
N PHE A 281 9.87 -6.23 -27.04
CA PHE A 281 8.47 -5.99 -26.72
C PHE A 281 7.56 -7.19 -27.09
N PRO A 282 7.68 -7.82 -28.28
CA PRO A 282 6.86 -8.99 -28.61
C PRO A 282 7.09 -10.18 -27.66
N ASP A 283 8.33 -10.48 -27.30
CA ASP A 283 8.67 -11.58 -26.41
C ASP A 283 8.20 -11.33 -24.98
N ALA A 284 8.35 -10.08 -24.50
CA ALA A 284 7.81 -9.66 -23.22
C ALA A 284 6.27 -9.78 -23.18
N MET A 285 5.57 -9.43 -24.27
CA MET A 285 4.12 -9.60 -24.35
C MET A 285 3.73 -11.07 -24.30
N ARG A 286 4.41 -11.92 -25.08
CA ARG A 286 4.19 -13.38 -25.07
C ARG A 286 4.40 -13.96 -23.67
N TRP A 287 5.45 -13.55 -22.95
CA TRP A 287 5.69 -14.01 -21.59
C TRP A 287 4.63 -13.49 -20.60
N LEU A 288 4.19 -12.23 -20.71
CA LEU A 288 3.15 -11.69 -19.83
C LEU A 288 1.82 -12.42 -20.04
N TRP A 289 1.46 -12.73 -21.28
CA TRP A 289 0.19 -13.35 -21.66
C TRP A 289 0.21 -14.88 -21.68
N LYS A 290 1.33 -15.53 -21.34
CA LYS A 290 1.36 -16.98 -21.12
C LYS A 290 0.30 -17.39 -20.10
N ASP A 291 -0.35 -18.53 -20.31
CA ASP A 291 -1.34 -19.09 -19.39
C ASP A 291 -2.40 -18.03 -18.97
N ALA A 292 -2.91 -17.25 -19.93
CA ALA A 292 -3.80 -16.11 -19.66
C ALA A 292 -5.09 -16.50 -18.91
N ASP A 293 -5.49 -17.76 -19.00
CA ASP A 293 -6.63 -18.38 -18.34
C ASP A 293 -6.34 -18.81 -16.89
N GLN A 294 -5.08 -18.79 -16.45
CA GLN A 294 -4.67 -19.20 -15.11
C GLN A 294 -4.45 -18.01 -14.18
N PRO A 295 -4.89 -18.09 -12.90
CA PRO A 295 -4.56 -17.07 -11.91
C PRO A 295 -3.05 -16.98 -11.67
N ILE A 296 -2.53 -15.75 -11.63
CA ILE A 296 -1.15 -15.50 -11.21
C ILE A 296 -1.06 -15.77 -9.70
N LYS A 297 -0.09 -16.58 -9.29
CA LYS A 297 0.16 -16.97 -7.91
C LYS A 297 1.44 -16.33 -7.38
N THR A 298 1.50 -16.15 -6.08
CA THR A 298 2.70 -15.78 -5.35
C THR A 298 3.27 -17.02 -4.65
N ASP A 299 4.57 -17.03 -4.40
CA ASP A 299 5.24 -18.11 -3.68
C ASP A 299 6.03 -17.57 -2.49
N ILE A 300 5.50 -17.78 -1.28
CA ILE A 300 6.14 -17.34 -0.03
C ILE A 300 6.85 -18.47 0.71
N SER A 301 7.01 -19.64 0.09
CA SER A 301 7.56 -20.83 0.76
C SER A 301 8.97 -20.63 1.32
N GLU A 302 9.76 -19.76 0.69
CA GLU A 302 11.13 -19.43 1.10
C GLU A 302 11.21 -18.15 1.98
N HIS A 303 10.08 -17.69 2.55
CA HIS A 303 10.00 -16.47 3.37
C HIS A 303 9.54 -16.76 4.80
N PRO A 304 10.44 -17.27 5.66
CA PRO A 304 10.11 -17.62 7.04
C PRO A 304 9.53 -16.44 7.82
N GLU A 305 9.94 -15.20 7.55
CA GLU A 305 9.42 -14.02 8.26
C GLU A 305 7.94 -13.74 7.96
N LEU A 306 7.46 -14.06 6.75
CA LEU A 306 6.04 -14.00 6.41
C LEU A 306 5.31 -15.24 6.94
N MET A 307 5.89 -16.43 6.78
CA MET A 307 5.28 -17.70 7.19
C MET A 307 5.14 -17.88 8.70
N ASP A 308 6.01 -17.25 9.49
CA ASP A 308 5.92 -17.21 10.96
C ASP A 308 4.77 -16.31 11.44
N ARG A 309 4.23 -15.46 10.56
CA ARG A 309 3.17 -14.50 10.89
C ARG A 309 1.85 -14.82 10.19
N LEU A 310 1.89 -15.22 8.94
CA LEU A 310 0.75 -15.44 8.06
C LEU A 310 0.68 -16.90 7.62
N LEU A 311 -0.55 -17.39 7.43
CA LEU A 311 -0.76 -18.70 6.85
C LEU A 311 -0.99 -18.56 5.34
N PRO A 312 -0.35 -19.41 4.50
CA PRO A 312 -0.70 -19.49 3.08
C PRO A 312 -2.18 -19.75 2.87
N ASP A 313 -2.73 -19.23 1.78
CA ASP A 313 -4.11 -19.45 1.34
C ASP A 313 -5.21 -19.06 2.35
N GLN A 314 -4.86 -18.32 3.40
CA GLN A 314 -5.82 -17.72 4.33
C GLN A 314 -6.00 -16.24 4.00
N ASP A 315 -7.14 -15.90 3.40
CA ASP A 315 -7.53 -14.51 3.12
C ASP A 315 -8.54 -13.99 4.16
N TRP A 316 -8.87 -12.70 4.08
CA TRP A 316 -9.89 -12.05 4.89
C TRP A 316 -11.28 -12.59 4.59
N GLN A 317 -11.99 -13.01 5.63
CA GLN A 317 -13.38 -13.44 5.58
C GLN A 317 -14.27 -12.36 6.16
N LEU A 318 -15.33 -11.99 5.43
CA LEU A 318 -16.34 -11.07 5.93
C LEU A 318 -17.11 -11.72 7.08
N VAL A 319 -17.20 -11.04 8.22
CA VAL A 319 -17.94 -11.50 9.41
C VAL A 319 -19.23 -10.72 9.59
N SER A 320 -19.17 -9.40 9.40
CA SER A 320 -20.34 -8.53 9.57
C SER A 320 -20.28 -7.33 8.64
N SER A 321 -21.46 -6.85 8.20
CA SER A 321 -21.60 -5.72 7.28
C SER A 321 -22.91 -4.96 7.53
N GLY A 322 -23.05 -3.78 6.93
CA GLY A 322 -24.25 -2.95 7.06
C GLY A 322 -24.16 -1.88 8.15
N HIS A 323 -22.99 -1.75 8.77
CA HIS A 323 -22.70 -0.76 9.79
C HIS A 323 -22.43 0.62 9.21
N THR A 324 -22.39 1.64 10.05
CA THR A 324 -22.07 3.02 9.66
C THR A 324 -20.57 3.30 9.76
N TYR A 325 -19.94 2.99 10.90
CA TYR A 325 -18.48 3.00 11.05
C TYR A 325 -18.04 2.10 12.22
N THR A 326 -17.39 0.99 11.90
CA THR A 326 -16.93 -0.05 12.84
C THR A 326 -15.60 0.32 13.51
N GLU A 327 -15.50 0.14 14.82
CA GLU A 327 -14.33 0.45 15.67
C GLU A 327 -14.18 -0.49 16.86
N GLY A 328 -13.06 -0.31 17.57
CA GLY A 328 -12.87 -0.76 18.95
C GLY A 328 -13.21 -2.22 19.20
N PRO A 329 -12.73 -3.19 18.40
CA PRO A 329 -13.02 -4.58 18.65
C PRO A 329 -12.30 -5.04 19.93
N ALA A 330 -13.00 -5.81 20.76
CA ALA A 330 -12.50 -6.32 22.02
C ALA A 330 -12.89 -7.79 22.21
N VAL A 331 -11.97 -8.60 22.73
CA VAL A 331 -12.21 -10.02 23.01
C VAL A 331 -12.47 -10.23 24.49
N SER A 332 -13.57 -10.92 24.79
CA SER A 332 -13.95 -11.29 26.15
C SER A 332 -13.17 -12.51 26.66
N PRO A 333 -13.11 -12.75 27.98
CA PRO A 333 -12.52 -13.96 28.55
C PRO A 333 -13.14 -15.27 28.05
N ASP A 334 -14.41 -15.24 27.66
CA ASP A 334 -15.14 -16.41 27.12
C ASP A 334 -14.88 -16.62 25.62
N GLY A 335 -14.14 -15.72 24.96
CA GLY A 335 -13.70 -15.84 23.58
C GLY A 335 -14.58 -15.15 22.55
N ASP A 336 -15.72 -14.56 22.95
CA ASP A 336 -16.56 -13.74 22.08
C ASP A 336 -15.88 -12.41 21.73
N VAL A 337 -16.17 -11.91 20.53
CA VAL A 337 -15.64 -10.64 20.02
C VAL A 337 -16.74 -9.59 20.02
N PHE A 338 -16.44 -8.42 20.57
CA PHE A 338 -17.29 -7.25 20.56
C PHE A 338 -16.71 -6.19 19.63
N PHE A 339 -17.52 -5.30 19.08
CA PHE A 339 -17.08 -4.12 18.34
C PHE A 339 -18.14 -3.03 18.40
N VAL A 340 -17.79 -1.82 17.96
CA VAL A 340 -18.67 -0.65 18.04
C VAL A 340 -19.08 -0.19 16.65
N ASP A 341 -20.36 0.13 16.44
CA ASP A 341 -20.80 1.04 15.37
C ASP A 341 -20.91 2.46 15.95
N THR A 342 -19.83 3.23 15.78
CA THR A 342 -19.62 4.49 16.52
C THR A 342 -20.65 5.57 16.22
N LYS A 343 -21.21 5.58 15.00
CA LYS A 343 -22.19 6.60 14.61
C LYS A 343 -23.57 6.31 15.15
N GLN A 344 -23.88 5.04 15.42
CA GLN A 344 -25.13 4.61 16.03
C GLN A 344 -25.03 4.54 17.56
N GLY A 345 -23.81 4.50 18.12
CA GLY A 345 -23.62 4.30 19.55
C GLY A 345 -23.99 2.87 19.98
N GLU A 346 -23.78 1.90 19.10
CA GLU A 346 -24.14 0.50 19.32
C GLU A 346 -22.90 -0.35 19.57
N ILE A 347 -22.98 -1.22 20.57
CA ILE A 347 -22.00 -2.29 20.81
C ILE A 347 -22.61 -3.58 20.27
N TRP A 348 -21.86 -4.24 19.39
CA TRP A 348 -22.22 -5.49 18.75
C TRP A 348 -21.36 -6.62 19.31
N GLN A 349 -21.93 -7.82 19.37
CA GLN A 349 -21.27 -9.05 19.82
C GLN A 349 -21.28 -10.08 18.69
N ILE A 350 -20.17 -10.80 18.59
CA ILE A 350 -19.93 -11.93 17.68
C ILE A 350 -19.71 -13.15 18.57
N GLU A 351 -20.78 -13.92 18.77
CA GLU A 351 -20.76 -15.21 19.49
C GLU A 351 -20.19 -16.31 18.58
N ASN A 352 -19.40 -17.22 19.16
CA ASN A 352 -18.71 -18.28 18.43
C ASN A 352 -17.96 -17.75 17.19
N PRO A 353 -17.02 -16.79 17.38
CA PRO A 353 -16.56 -15.91 16.32
C PRO A 353 -15.77 -16.59 15.19
N VAL A 354 -15.39 -17.87 15.35
CA VAL A 354 -14.65 -18.67 14.36
C VAL A 354 -15.51 -19.68 13.59
N ASP A 355 -16.80 -19.81 13.90
CA ASP A 355 -17.71 -20.69 13.16
C ASP A 355 -17.95 -20.18 11.73
N ASP A 356 -18.38 -21.04 10.80
CA ASP A 356 -18.66 -20.63 9.41
C ASP A 356 -19.73 -19.53 9.33
N GLN A 357 -20.69 -19.54 10.25
CA GLN A 357 -21.72 -18.52 10.40
C GLN A 357 -21.79 -18.07 11.87
N PRO A 358 -20.95 -17.13 12.28
CA PRO A 358 -20.97 -16.63 13.65
C PRO A 358 -22.28 -15.85 13.89
N LYS A 359 -22.79 -15.91 15.12
CA LYS A 359 -24.00 -15.16 15.49
C LYS A 359 -23.59 -13.74 15.84
N VAL A 360 -24.08 -12.79 15.05
CA VAL A 360 -23.83 -11.36 15.25
C VAL A 360 -25.11 -10.67 15.71
N SER A 361 -25.08 -10.07 16.90
CA SER A 361 -26.23 -9.37 17.45
C SER A 361 -25.82 -8.14 18.26
N ARG A 362 -26.72 -7.18 18.35
CA ARG A 362 -26.51 -5.99 19.19
C ARG A 362 -26.52 -6.39 20.66
N PHE A 363 -25.46 -6.02 21.38
CA PHE A 363 -25.27 -6.32 22.79
C PHE A 363 -25.81 -5.19 23.68
N ALA A 364 -25.43 -3.95 23.38
CA ALA A 364 -25.82 -2.78 24.16
C ALA A 364 -25.85 -1.52 23.31
N GLU A 365 -26.52 -0.49 23.81
CA GLU A 365 -26.47 0.88 23.28
C GLU A 365 -25.80 1.77 24.32
N LEU A 366 -24.84 2.58 23.87
CA LEU A 366 -24.10 3.51 24.72
C LEU A 366 -23.64 4.71 23.88
N GLU A 367 -24.25 5.87 24.16
CA GLU A 367 -24.02 7.09 23.40
C GLU A 367 -22.53 7.49 23.39
N GLY A 368 -21.99 7.67 22.19
CA GLY A 368 -20.61 8.09 21.96
C GLY A 368 -19.56 7.02 22.26
N VAL A 369 -19.94 5.76 22.45
CA VAL A 369 -18.98 4.67 22.63
C VAL A 369 -18.04 4.55 21.42
N ASN A 370 -16.76 4.29 21.68
CA ASN A 370 -15.73 4.09 20.66
C ASN A 370 -14.79 2.92 21.02
N GLY A 371 -13.83 3.13 21.92
CA GLY A 371 -12.91 2.07 22.36
C GLY A 371 -13.52 1.12 23.39
N LEU A 372 -13.21 -0.16 23.26
CA LEU A 372 -13.63 -1.24 24.15
C LEU A 372 -12.42 -2.01 24.70
N MET A 373 -12.53 -2.52 25.93
CA MET A 373 -11.56 -3.47 26.50
C MET A 373 -12.21 -4.30 27.61
N PHE A 374 -11.83 -5.56 27.72
CA PHE A 374 -12.24 -6.43 28.83
C PHE A 374 -11.19 -6.48 29.94
N ASP A 375 -11.64 -6.75 31.18
CA ASP A 375 -10.79 -7.33 32.23
C ASP A 375 -10.96 -8.86 32.31
N ALA A 376 -10.23 -9.49 33.24
CA ALA A 376 -10.24 -10.95 33.41
C ALA A 376 -11.54 -11.46 34.04
N GLU A 377 -12.29 -10.58 34.71
CA GLU A 377 -13.57 -10.84 35.34
C GLU A 377 -14.76 -10.69 34.38
N GLY A 378 -14.52 -10.34 33.12
CA GLY A 378 -15.54 -10.19 32.08
C GLY A 378 -16.27 -8.84 32.10
N ASN A 379 -15.76 -7.84 32.83
CA ASN A 379 -16.29 -6.49 32.74
C ASN A 379 -15.81 -5.83 31.44
N LEU A 380 -16.74 -5.24 30.69
CA LEU A 380 -16.46 -4.49 29.49
C LEU A 380 -16.31 -2.99 29.82
N TYR A 381 -15.13 -2.44 29.54
CA TYR A 381 -14.83 -1.02 29.71
C TYR A 381 -14.99 -0.29 28.38
N CYS A 382 -15.71 0.83 28.43
CA CYS A 382 -16.13 1.59 27.27
C CYS A 382 -15.64 3.05 27.36
N ALA A 383 -14.87 3.49 26.37
CA ALA A 383 -14.54 4.90 26.15
C ALA A 383 -15.68 5.58 25.40
N CYS A 384 -16.38 6.49 26.06
CA CYS A 384 -17.53 7.20 25.49
C CYS A 384 -17.13 8.63 25.14
N ASN A 385 -16.65 8.84 23.91
CA ASN A 385 -16.00 10.08 23.47
C ASN A 385 -16.96 11.28 23.48
N ALA A 386 -18.18 11.13 22.95
CA ALA A 386 -19.14 12.23 22.79
C ALA A 386 -19.69 12.68 24.14
N THR A 387 -19.94 11.72 25.03
CA THR A 387 -20.46 11.98 26.38
C THR A 387 -19.35 12.26 27.41
N ARG A 388 -18.08 12.11 27.01
CA ARG A 388 -16.88 12.27 27.85
C ARG A 388 -16.94 11.42 29.13
N LYS A 389 -17.23 10.13 28.98
CA LYS A 389 -17.38 9.18 30.10
C LYS A 389 -16.55 7.93 29.89
N ILE A 390 -16.12 7.33 30.99
CA ILE A 390 -15.63 5.95 31.03
C ILE A 390 -16.70 5.12 31.73
N VAL A 391 -17.23 4.12 31.05
CA VAL A 391 -18.32 3.27 31.54
C VAL A 391 -17.84 1.83 31.64
N GLN A 392 -18.19 1.15 32.73
CA GLN A 392 -18.04 -0.28 32.89
C GLN A 392 -19.40 -0.94 32.69
N ILE A 393 -19.48 -1.94 31.84
CA ILE A 393 -20.62 -2.86 31.72
C ILE A 393 -20.20 -4.17 32.36
N ARG A 394 -20.86 -4.53 33.46
CA ARG A 394 -20.57 -5.77 34.18
C ARG A 394 -21.18 -6.99 33.47
N PRO A 395 -20.77 -8.23 33.79
CA PRO A 395 -21.36 -9.44 33.22
C PRO A 395 -22.88 -9.57 33.43
N ASP A 396 -23.44 -8.94 34.47
CA ASP A 396 -24.89 -8.88 34.72
C ASP A 396 -25.62 -7.81 33.87
N GLY A 397 -24.90 -7.10 33.00
CA GLY A 397 -25.41 -6.01 32.17
C GLY A 397 -25.48 -4.66 32.87
N GLN A 398 -25.12 -4.56 34.16
CA GLN A 398 -25.16 -3.29 34.88
C GLN A 398 -24.11 -2.33 34.31
N GLN A 399 -24.56 -1.14 33.90
CA GLN A 399 -23.69 -0.05 33.46
C GLN A 399 -23.33 0.86 34.64
N VAL A 400 -22.03 1.08 34.85
CA VAL A 400 -21.49 1.93 35.92
C VAL A 400 -20.57 2.98 35.31
N SER A 401 -20.89 4.26 35.53
CA SER A 401 -20.00 5.37 35.13
C SER A 401 -18.82 5.45 36.10
N LEU A 402 -17.62 5.08 35.64
CA LEU A 402 -16.39 5.15 36.44
C LEU A 402 -15.81 6.56 36.51
N ALA A 403 -15.98 7.33 35.44
CA ALA A 403 -15.55 8.72 35.38
C ALA A 403 -16.41 9.53 34.39
N SER A 404 -16.57 10.82 34.66
CA SER A 404 -17.29 11.78 33.82
C SER A 404 -16.44 13.03 33.56
N GLY A 405 -16.69 13.72 32.45
CA GLY A 405 -15.89 14.87 32.00
C GLY A 405 -14.54 14.48 31.38
N VAL A 406 -14.29 13.18 31.20
CA VAL A 406 -13.03 12.63 30.68
C VAL A 406 -13.13 12.52 29.16
N ALA A 407 -12.40 13.36 28.45
CA ALA A 407 -12.25 13.15 27.01
C ALA A 407 -11.44 11.87 26.77
N CYS A 408 -11.94 11.03 25.87
CA CYS A 408 -11.49 9.66 25.66
C CYS A 408 -11.72 9.25 24.20
N ASN A 409 -10.93 8.30 23.71
CA ASN A 409 -11.15 7.63 22.42
C ASN A 409 -10.96 6.12 22.55
N ASP A 410 -9.73 5.71 22.86
CA ASP A 410 -9.39 4.32 23.16
C ASP A 410 -8.97 4.16 24.61
N LEU A 411 -9.01 2.92 25.10
CA LEU A 411 -8.56 2.57 26.43
C LEU A 411 -7.86 1.21 26.47
N VAL A 412 -6.99 1.02 27.45
CA VAL A 412 -6.46 -0.30 27.83
C VAL A 412 -6.53 -0.44 29.34
N VAL A 413 -7.03 -1.59 29.79
CA VAL A 413 -7.17 -1.93 31.21
C VAL A 413 -5.91 -2.65 31.66
N VAL A 414 -5.33 -2.18 32.76
CA VAL A 414 -4.22 -2.81 33.46
C VAL A 414 -4.65 -3.11 34.90
N LYS A 415 -3.87 -3.93 35.61
CA LYS A 415 -4.21 -4.47 36.94
C LYS A 415 -4.77 -3.44 37.95
N HIS A 416 -4.33 -2.19 37.90
CA HIS A 416 -4.70 -1.16 38.89
C HIS A 416 -5.32 0.10 38.28
N GLY A 417 -5.63 0.11 36.99
CA GLY A 417 -6.13 1.31 36.33
C GLY A 417 -6.40 1.14 34.84
N ILE A 418 -6.78 2.24 34.22
CA ILE A 418 -7.13 2.33 32.81
C ILE A 418 -6.31 3.46 32.20
N TYR A 419 -5.54 3.16 31.16
CA TYR A 419 -4.97 4.20 30.31
C TYR A 419 -5.98 4.58 29.24
N VAL A 420 -6.07 5.87 28.94
CA VAL A 420 -7.05 6.41 28.01
C VAL A 420 -6.38 7.45 27.13
N THR A 421 -6.57 7.34 25.82
CA THR A 421 -6.13 8.36 24.86
C THR A 421 -7.20 9.40 24.63
N ASN A 422 -6.75 10.61 24.32
CA ASN A 422 -7.60 11.75 24.05
C ASN A 422 -7.04 12.52 22.86
N PRO A 423 -7.48 12.18 21.64
CA PRO A 423 -6.96 12.78 20.42
C PRO A 423 -7.16 14.30 20.35
N LEU A 424 -8.33 14.80 20.80
CA LEU A 424 -8.68 16.23 20.67
C LEU A 424 -7.93 17.12 21.66
N GLU A 425 -7.75 16.66 22.91
CA GLU A 425 -6.94 17.40 23.89
C GLU A 425 -5.46 17.01 23.86
N GLN A 426 -5.08 16.13 22.91
CA GLN A 426 -3.72 15.65 22.68
C GLN A 426 -3.03 15.10 23.93
N THR A 427 -3.75 14.25 24.67
CA THR A 427 -3.30 13.74 25.98
C THR A 427 -3.46 12.25 26.14
N ILE A 428 -2.68 11.68 27.06
CA ILE A 428 -2.87 10.34 27.61
C ILE A 428 -3.18 10.52 29.10
N SER A 429 -4.25 9.90 29.57
CA SER A 429 -4.68 9.96 30.97
C SER A 429 -4.68 8.56 31.59
N TYR A 430 -4.53 8.51 32.91
CA TYR A 430 -4.64 7.30 33.71
C TYR A 430 -5.75 7.45 34.74
N LEU A 431 -6.66 6.50 34.74
CA LEU A 431 -7.75 6.39 35.70
C LEU A 431 -7.48 5.21 36.63
N PRO A 432 -7.12 5.44 37.91
CA PRO A 432 -7.02 4.36 38.88
C PRO A 432 -8.36 3.63 39.00
N LEU A 433 -8.39 2.30 39.01
CA LEU A 433 -9.65 1.59 39.21
C LEU A 433 -10.13 1.78 40.68
N PRO A 434 -11.42 2.08 40.89
CA PRO A 434 -12.01 2.23 42.23
C PRO A 434 -11.73 1.00 43.11
N ARG A 435 -11.35 1.21 44.37
CA ARG A 435 -11.19 0.10 45.33
C ARG A 435 -12.50 -0.33 46.01
N GLY A 436 -13.59 0.40 45.79
CA GLY A 436 -14.92 0.16 46.38
C GLY A 436 -16.07 0.81 45.58
N LYS A 437 -17.32 0.51 45.94
CA LYS A 437 -18.53 0.92 45.18
C LYS A 437 -18.79 2.44 45.14
N ASP A 438 -18.28 3.20 46.10
CA ASP A 438 -18.55 4.64 46.26
C ASP A 438 -17.35 5.54 45.89
N ASP A 439 -16.25 4.96 45.38
CA ASP A 439 -15.03 5.69 45.06
C ASP A 439 -15.07 6.17 43.60
N GLN A 440 -15.28 7.47 43.37
CA GLN A 440 -15.14 8.04 42.03
C GLN A 440 -13.66 8.23 41.72
N ALA A 441 -13.18 7.50 40.73
CA ALA A 441 -11.81 7.63 40.27
C ALA A 441 -11.60 8.99 39.58
N SER A 442 -10.59 9.74 40.04
CA SER A 442 -10.18 10.98 39.39
C SER A 442 -9.08 10.69 38.36
N PRO A 443 -9.31 10.94 37.07
CA PRO A 443 -8.30 10.71 36.05
C PRO A 443 -7.12 11.68 36.22
N ARG A 444 -5.91 11.16 36.05
CA ARG A 444 -4.68 11.95 36.03
C ARG A 444 -4.18 12.07 34.60
N ARG A 445 -4.01 13.29 34.11
CA ARG A 445 -3.37 13.55 32.82
C ARG A 445 -1.87 13.30 32.95
N LEU A 446 -1.34 12.35 32.19
CA LEU A 446 0.06 11.91 32.29
C LEU A 446 0.95 12.52 31.20
N VAL A 447 0.45 12.55 29.97
CA VAL A 447 1.21 13.00 28.79
C VAL A 447 0.41 14.05 28.02
N THR A 448 1.12 15.00 27.42
CA THR A 448 0.60 16.04 26.51
C THR A 448 1.38 16.04 25.20
N ALA A 449 0.85 16.67 24.15
CA ALA A 449 1.53 16.81 22.85
C ALA A 449 2.99 17.28 22.93
N ALA A 450 3.33 18.18 23.87
CA ALA A 450 4.70 18.69 24.03
C ALA A 450 5.73 17.61 24.43
N ARG A 451 5.27 16.45 24.91
CA ARG A 451 6.10 15.34 25.41
C ARG A 451 5.62 13.98 24.89
N GLY A 452 4.87 13.97 23.79
CA GLY A 452 4.21 12.76 23.31
C GLY A 452 3.65 12.89 21.89
N PRO A 453 2.78 11.95 21.48
CA PRO A 453 2.17 11.97 20.15
C PRO A 453 1.36 13.24 19.92
N ASN A 454 1.35 13.73 18.66
CA ASN A 454 0.54 14.88 18.27
C ASN A 454 -0.96 14.58 18.38
N LYS A 455 -1.35 13.35 18.05
CA LYS A 455 -2.73 12.87 18.16
C LYS A 455 -2.74 11.44 18.72
N PRO A 456 -2.66 11.27 20.06
CA PRO A 456 -2.73 9.94 20.69
C PRO A 456 -4.07 9.28 20.34
N ASN A 457 -4.03 8.06 19.82
CA ASN A 457 -5.21 7.33 19.38
C ASN A 457 -5.25 5.89 19.93
N GLY A 458 -5.10 4.84 19.12
CA GLY A 458 -4.99 3.49 19.65
C GLY A 458 -3.83 3.33 20.63
N LEU A 459 -4.05 2.54 21.68
CA LEU A 459 -3.03 2.18 22.68
C LEU A 459 -3.15 0.72 23.10
N ILE A 460 -2.01 0.13 23.44
CA ILE A 460 -1.92 -1.24 23.93
C ILE A 460 -0.72 -1.40 24.86
N VAL A 461 -0.73 -2.40 25.74
CA VAL A 461 0.42 -2.73 26.59
C VAL A 461 1.22 -3.90 26.02
N THR A 462 2.51 -3.96 26.29
CA THR A 462 3.34 -5.13 25.97
C THR A 462 2.85 -6.39 26.70
N PRO A 463 3.22 -7.61 26.26
CA PRO A 463 2.70 -8.85 26.86
C PRO A 463 3.13 -9.01 28.32
N ASP A 464 4.26 -8.42 28.70
CA ASP A 464 4.75 -8.37 30.08
C ASP A 464 4.17 -7.19 30.89
N GLN A 465 3.27 -6.41 30.29
CA GLN A 465 2.60 -5.22 30.83
C GLN A 465 3.56 -4.13 31.31
N ARG A 466 4.80 -4.08 30.80
CA ARG A 466 5.82 -3.10 31.23
C ARG A 466 5.87 -1.83 30.41
N PHE A 467 5.45 -1.87 29.15
CA PHE A 467 5.40 -0.70 28.30
C PHE A 467 3.98 -0.44 27.80
N LEU A 468 3.64 0.85 27.73
CA LEU A 468 2.48 1.34 27.01
C LEU A 468 2.91 1.82 25.63
N HIS A 469 2.29 1.26 24.59
CA HIS A 469 2.42 1.72 23.21
C HIS A 469 1.22 2.58 22.84
N VAL A 470 1.49 3.75 22.24
CA VAL A 470 0.46 4.71 21.84
C VAL A 470 0.71 5.17 20.42
N VAL A 471 -0.28 4.97 19.56
CA VAL A 471 -0.26 5.40 18.16
C VAL A 471 -0.40 6.91 18.08
N ASP A 472 0.46 7.55 17.27
CA ASP A 472 0.26 8.93 16.83
C ASP A 472 -0.50 8.95 15.50
N ALA A 473 -1.82 9.18 15.54
CA ALA A 473 -2.68 9.16 14.35
C ALA A 473 -2.37 10.28 13.34
N ASP A 474 -1.70 11.35 13.80
CA ASP A 474 -1.24 12.45 12.94
C ASP A 474 0.26 12.37 12.64
N GLY A 475 0.95 11.35 13.15
CA GLY A 475 2.39 11.15 13.00
C GLY A 475 2.77 9.86 12.27
N ARG A 476 4.07 9.58 12.30
CA ARG A 476 4.69 8.36 11.73
C ARG A 476 5.04 7.33 12.80
N TYR A 477 4.92 7.67 14.08
CA TYR A 477 5.46 6.86 15.16
C TYR A 477 4.40 6.23 16.05
N VAL A 478 4.72 5.05 16.55
CA VAL A 478 4.16 4.54 17.79
C VAL A 478 5.10 4.93 18.91
N TRP A 479 4.57 5.64 19.91
CA TRP A 479 5.30 6.04 21.09
C TRP A 479 5.33 4.90 22.10
N SER A 480 6.45 4.73 22.80
CA SER A 480 6.60 3.77 23.88
C SER A 480 6.89 4.48 25.20
N TYR A 481 6.24 4.04 26.27
CA TYR A 481 6.40 4.56 27.63
C TYR A 481 6.57 3.41 28.61
N GLY A 482 7.51 3.51 29.55
CA GLY A 482 7.58 2.59 30.70
C GLY A 482 6.42 2.84 31.65
N ILE A 483 5.81 1.76 32.15
CA ILE A 483 4.71 1.82 33.12
C ILE A 483 5.29 1.67 34.53
N GLU A 484 5.09 2.68 35.36
CA GLU A 484 5.52 2.67 36.76
C GLU A 484 4.45 2.07 37.68
N SER A 485 4.85 1.65 38.89
CA SER A 485 3.95 0.96 39.85
C SER A 485 2.74 1.79 40.28
N ASP A 486 2.81 3.12 40.19
CA ASP A 486 1.71 4.05 40.54
C ASP A 486 0.82 4.41 39.33
N GLY A 487 1.11 3.83 38.16
CA GLY A 487 0.45 4.09 36.89
C GLY A 487 1.03 5.26 36.10
N SER A 488 2.03 5.99 36.62
CA SER A 488 2.71 7.03 35.84
C SER A 488 3.53 6.43 34.69
N LEU A 489 3.88 7.29 33.73
CA LEU A 489 4.60 6.91 32.52
C LEU A 489 6.00 7.55 32.51
N SER A 490 7.02 6.74 32.19
CA SER A 490 8.43 7.15 32.10
C SER A 490 9.01 6.80 30.72
N ALA A 491 10.24 7.27 30.44
CA ALA A 491 11.01 6.93 29.24
C ALA A 491 10.26 7.09 27.89
N GLY A 492 9.35 8.06 27.82
CA GLY A 492 8.52 8.32 26.63
C GLY A 492 9.33 8.73 25.41
N GLN A 493 9.25 7.97 24.33
CA GLN A 493 9.93 8.29 23.07
C GLN A 493 9.21 7.70 21.84
N PRO A 494 9.37 8.32 20.65
CA PRO A 494 9.02 7.67 19.39
C PRO A 494 9.83 6.38 19.25
N TYR A 495 9.16 5.25 19.04
CA TYR A 495 9.82 3.94 19.04
C TYR A 495 9.49 3.13 17.78
N GLY A 496 8.21 2.84 17.55
CA GLY A 496 7.78 2.13 16.34
C GLY A 496 7.75 3.07 15.13
N TYR A 497 8.44 2.72 14.04
CA TYR A 497 8.42 3.47 12.77
C TYR A 497 7.43 2.86 11.76
N LEU A 498 6.37 3.59 11.40
CA LEU A 498 5.38 3.18 10.40
C LEU A 498 5.74 3.63 8.98
N HIS A 499 5.32 2.84 8.00
CA HIS A 499 5.33 3.18 6.57
C HIS A 499 4.04 3.89 6.16
N LEU A 500 4.09 4.73 5.12
CA LEU A 500 2.93 5.41 4.52
C LEU A 500 3.12 5.65 3.03
N HIS A 501 2.06 6.10 2.34
CA HIS A 501 2.13 6.57 0.96
C HIS A 501 2.93 7.86 0.87
N GLU A 502 3.66 8.08 -0.21
CA GLU A 502 4.55 9.24 -0.38
C GLU A 502 3.77 10.57 -0.45
N ASP A 503 2.52 10.54 -0.94
CA ASP A 503 1.65 11.72 -0.99
C ASP A 503 0.82 11.95 0.28
N SER A 504 1.10 11.19 1.34
CA SER A 504 0.45 11.35 2.64
C SER A 504 1.38 11.96 3.68
N LEU A 505 0.81 12.75 4.57
CA LEU A 505 1.49 13.23 5.77
C LEU A 505 1.18 12.38 7.00
N LYS A 506 0.24 11.43 6.87
CA LYS A 506 -0.28 10.64 7.97
C LYS A 506 -0.33 9.17 7.57
N THR A 507 0.06 8.30 8.51
CA THR A 507 -0.01 6.84 8.35
C THR A 507 -1.45 6.32 8.29
N GLY A 508 -2.40 7.10 8.82
CA GLY A 508 -3.74 6.61 9.11
C GLY A 508 -3.72 5.51 10.17
N ALA A 509 -2.69 5.50 11.03
CA ALA A 509 -2.60 4.54 12.11
C ALA A 509 -3.65 4.83 13.17
N ASP A 510 -4.24 3.76 13.68
CA ASP A 510 -5.41 3.85 14.55
C ASP A 510 -5.30 2.83 15.69
N GLY A 511 -6.14 1.80 15.73
CA GLY A 511 -6.07 0.76 16.74
C GLY A 511 -4.88 -0.20 16.63
N ALA A 512 -4.57 -0.88 17.74
CA ALA A 512 -3.42 -1.77 17.85
C ALA A 512 -3.69 -2.98 18.76
N THR A 513 -2.98 -4.07 18.51
CA THR A 513 -2.96 -5.29 19.34
C THR A 513 -1.54 -5.86 19.44
N MET A 514 -1.37 -6.92 20.24
CA MET A 514 -0.08 -7.55 20.49
C MET A 514 -0.14 -9.06 20.30
N THR A 515 0.98 -9.64 19.86
CA THR A 515 1.22 -11.08 19.94
C THR A 515 1.89 -11.44 21.27
N ALA A 516 1.73 -12.69 21.71
CA ALA A 516 2.36 -13.20 22.93
C ALA A 516 3.90 -13.18 22.87
N ASP A 517 4.49 -13.27 21.67
CA ASP A 517 5.95 -13.18 21.45
C ASP A 517 6.46 -11.73 21.31
N GLY A 518 5.61 -10.73 21.51
CA GLY A 518 6.01 -9.32 21.62
C GLY A 518 5.98 -8.50 20.33
N SER A 519 5.35 -8.98 19.26
CA SER A 519 5.09 -8.17 18.08
C SER A 519 3.89 -7.26 18.28
N LEU A 520 4.10 -5.96 18.04
CA LEU A 520 3.03 -4.97 17.95
C LEU A 520 2.39 -5.02 16.56
N ILE A 521 1.07 -4.94 16.50
CA ILE A 521 0.31 -4.91 15.24
C ILE A 521 -0.56 -3.65 15.25
N VAL A 522 -0.44 -2.84 14.21
CA VAL A 522 -1.14 -1.56 14.10
C VAL A 522 -1.98 -1.50 12.83
N ALA A 523 -3.26 -1.18 12.96
CA ALA A 523 -4.13 -0.85 11.84
C ALA A 523 -3.68 0.46 11.19
N SER A 524 -3.50 0.46 9.87
CA SER A 524 -3.05 1.64 9.12
C SER A 524 -3.62 1.68 7.70
N ARG A 525 -3.39 2.79 6.98
CA ARG A 525 -3.82 2.93 5.58
C ARG A 525 -3.20 1.89 4.63
N LEU A 526 -1.97 1.46 4.89
CA LEU A 526 -1.27 0.46 4.07
C LEU A 526 -1.77 -0.97 4.29
N GLY A 527 -2.39 -1.24 5.44
CA GLY A 527 -2.66 -2.59 5.95
C GLY A 527 -2.35 -2.67 7.44
N LEU A 528 -2.39 -3.87 8.01
CA LEU A 528 -1.85 -4.08 9.35
C LEU A 528 -0.33 -4.10 9.27
N GLN A 529 0.34 -3.18 9.96
CA GLN A 529 1.79 -3.13 10.06
C GLN A 529 2.24 -3.87 11.33
N ILE A 530 3.01 -4.93 11.14
CA ILE A 530 3.50 -5.82 12.18
C ILE A 530 4.95 -5.46 12.49
N PHE A 531 5.19 -5.09 13.73
CA PHE A 531 6.47 -4.71 14.26
C PHE A 531 7.21 -5.91 14.83
N ASP A 532 8.52 -5.94 14.65
CA ASP A 532 9.37 -6.71 15.54
C ASP A 532 9.54 -5.96 16.88
N GLN A 533 10.07 -6.65 17.89
CA GLN A 533 10.24 -6.06 19.22
C GLN A 533 11.12 -4.78 19.22
N PRO A 534 12.16 -4.65 18.38
CA PRO A 534 12.92 -3.40 18.23
C PRO A 534 12.17 -2.21 17.60
N GLY A 535 10.90 -2.36 17.20
CA GLY A 535 10.09 -1.26 16.67
C GLY A 535 10.20 -1.06 15.15
N ARG A 536 10.64 -2.08 14.40
CA ARG A 536 10.69 -2.05 12.93
C ARG A 536 9.50 -2.82 12.37
N VAL A 537 8.78 -2.22 11.44
CA VAL A 537 7.77 -2.96 10.65
C VAL A 537 8.49 -3.99 9.80
N HIS A 538 8.17 -5.27 9.96
CA HIS A 538 8.74 -6.37 9.16
C HIS A 538 7.71 -7.03 8.25
N VAL A 539 6.42 -6.93 8.57
CA VAL A 539 5.32 -7.41 7.71
C VAL A 539 4.22 -6.35 7.61
N ILE A 540 3.64 -6.18 6.42
CA ILE A 540 2.45 -5.38 6.13
C ILE A 540 1.46 -6.29 5.42
N THR A 541 0.32 -6.55 6.05
CA THR A 541 -0.70 -7.46 5.49
C THR A 541 -1.44 -6.81 4.31
N SER A 542 -1.97 -7.65 3.41
CA SER A 542 -3.01 -7.22 2.49
C SER A 542 -4.25 -6.73 3.25
N ARG A 543 -4.99 -5.79 2.67
CA ARG A 543 -6.26 -5.31 3.23
C ARG A 543 -7.42 -6.15 2.68
N PRO A 544 -8.52 -6.31 3.43
CA PRO A 544 -9.76 -6.82 2.88
C PRO A 544 -10.18 -5.99 1.65
N ALA A 545 -10.58 -6.67 0.56
CA ALA A 545 -10.89 -5.99 -0.69
C ALA A 545 -12.12 -5.07 -0.55
N ARG A 546 -12.02 -3.84 -1.08
CA ARG A 546 -13.13 -2.87 -1.21
C ARG A 546 -13.74 -2.37 0.11
N THR A 547 -13.00 -2.42 1.21
CA THR A 547 -13.43 -1.84 2.48
C THR A 547 -12.95 -0.41 2.68
N GLY A 548 -13.54 0.27 3.67
CA GLY A 548 -12.97 1.51 4.20
C GLY A 548 -11.58 1.29 4.82
N PRO A 549 -10.96 2.36 5.35
CA PRO A 549 -9.70 2.24 6.09
C PRO A 549 -9.84 1.23 7.24
N LEU A 550 -8.76 0.50 7.53
CA LEU A 550 -8.67 -0.31 8.74
C LEU A 550 -8.66 0.64 9.94
N SER A 551 -9.58 0.43 10.87
CA SER A 551 -9.70 1.25 12.07
C SER A 551 -9.05 0.59 13.28
N ASN A 552 -9.18 -0.72 13.46
CA ASN A 552 -8.70 -1.36 14.68
C ASN A 552 -8.61 -2.88 14.49
N CYS A 553 -7.97 -3.59 15.44
CA CYS A 553 -7.75 -5.03 15.35
C CYS A 553 -7.62 -5.70 16.72
N VAL A 554 -8.03 -6.97 16.81
CA VAL A 554 -7.92 -7.80 18.02
C VAL A 554 -7.77 -9.28 17.67
N PHE A 555 -7.02 -10.05 18.45
CA PHE A 555 -7.00 -11.50 18.31
C PHE A 555 -8.12 -12.17 19.10
N ALA A 556 -8.66 -13.25 18.55
CA ALA A 556 -9.66 -14.09 19.19
C ALA A 556 -9.63 -15.53 18.65
N GLY A 557 -10.62 -16.33 19.05
CA GLY A 557 -10.74 -17.73 18.66
C GLY A 557 -9.75 -18.65 19.37
N PRO A 558 -9.71 -19.93 18.99
CA PRO A 558 -8.83 -20.93 19.59
C PRO A 558 -7.38 -20.46 19.59
N GLU A 559 -6.76 -20.49 20.76
CA GLU A 559 -5.37 -20.06 20.99
C GLU A 559 -5.07 -18.61 20.52
N PHE A 560 -6.07 -17.74 20.36
CA PHE A 560 -5.89 -16.37 19.87
C PHE A 560 -5.18 -16.29 18.50
N LYS A 561 -5.43 -17.27 17.62
CA LYS A 561 -4.80 -17.35 16.28
C LYS A 561 -5.61 -16.67 15.17
N THR A 562 -6.80 -16.17 15.48
CA THR A 562 -7.65 -15.49 14.50
C THR A 562 -7.65 -13.99 14.76
N LEU A 563 -7.24 -13.22 13.76
CA LEU A 563 -7.20 -11.77 13.83
C LEU A 563 -8.50 -11.20 13.27
N PHE A 564 -9.17 -10.36 14.06
CA PHE A 564 -10.33 -9.59 13.66
C PHE A 564 -9.92 -8.16 13.38
N VAL A 565 -10.51 -7.56 12.34
CA VAL A 565 -10.30 -6.15 11.99
C VAL A 565 -11.63 -5.46 11.73
N THR A 566 -11.71 -4.21 12.16
CA THR A 566 -12.78 -3.29 11.78
C THR A 566 -12.32 -2.45 10.60
N ALA A 567 -13.19 -2.28 9.60
CA ALA A 567 -12.83 -1.67 8.32
C ALA A 567 -14.01 -0.91 7.68
N GLY A 568 -14.14 0.39 7.99
CA GLY A 568 -15.25 1.20 7.52
C GLY A 568 -16.60 0.68 8.01
N LYS A 569 -17.39 0.02 7.15
CA LYS A 569 -18.76 -0.44 7.45
C LYS A 569 -18.85 -1.92 7.78
N GLN A 570 -17.71 -2.57 7.99
CA GLN A 570 -17.60 -4.03 7.95
C GLN A 570 -16.55 -4.54 8.95
N VAL A 571 -16.74 -5.79 9.38
CA VAL A 571 -15.82 -6.53 10.24
C VAL A 571 -15.35 -7.77 9.50
N TYR A 572 -14.04 -8.03 9.55
CA TYR A 572 -13.41 -9.18 8.91
C TYR A 572 -12.62 -10.00 9.92
N ARG A 573 -12.40 -11.27 9.59
CA ARG A 573 -11.47 -12.15 10.29
C ARG A 573 -10.48 -12.77 9.34
N ARG A 574 -9.30 -13.12 9.86
CA ARG A 574 -8.29 -13.90 9.14
C ARG A 574 -7.55 -14.80 10.12
N LYS A 575 -7.42 -16.07 9.78
CA LYS A 575 -6.57 -17.01 10.54
C LYS A 575 -5.10 -16.71 10.24
N THR A 576 -4.25 -16.71 11.26
CA THR A 576 -2.83 -16.35 11.16
C THR A 576 -1.94 -17.41 11.81
N ALA A 577 -0.63 -17.32 11.61
CA ALA A 577 0.36 -18.14 12.32
C ALA A 577 0.72 -17.53 13.69
N MET A 578 0.35 -16.28 13.92
CA MET A 578 0.59 -15.56 15.17
C MET A 578 -0.34 -16.06 16.29
N THR A 579 0.16 -15.97 17.52
CA THR A 579 -0.62 -16.15 18.74
C THR A 579 -0.79 -14.80 19.41
N GLY A 580 -2.01 -14.29 19.47
CA GLY A 580 -2.34 -13.04 20.15
C GLY A 580 -2.21 -13.11 21.66
N ILE A 581 -2.25 -11.96 22.32
CA ILE A 581 -2.42 -11.85 23.76
C ILE A 581 -3.35 -10.68 24.09
N ALA A 582 -4.37 -10.93 24.90
CA ALA A 582 -5.25 -9.89 25.41
C ALA A 582 -4.70 -9.29 26.72
N PRO A 583 -4.87 -7.99 26.99
CA PRO A 583 -4.34 -7.34 28.19
C PRO A 583 -4.78 -7.95 29.53
N TRP A 584 -5.95 -8.58 29.55
CA TRP A 584 -6.50 -9.25 30.74
C TRP A 584 -5.89 -10.64 31.01
N GLN A 585 -5.13 -11.21 30.07
CA GLN A 585 -4.41 -12.47 30.29
C GLN A 585 -3.21 -12.26 31.23
N PRO A 586 -2.76 -13.33 31.91
CA PRO A 586 -1.52 -13.26 32.70
C PRO A 586 -0.34 -12.75 31.87
N ALA A 587 0.46 -11.87 32.48
CA ALA A 587 1.62 -11.28 31.81
C ALA A 587 2.63 -12.34 31.35
N VAL A 588 3.12 -12.20 30.12
CA VAL A 588 4.10 -13.10 29.49
C VAL A 588 5.33 -12.31 29.12
N THR A 589 6.51 -12.76 29.55
CA THR A 589 7.77 -12.14 29.13
C THR A 589 8.08 -12.57 27.68
N PRO A 590 8.11 -11.63 26.72
CA PRO A 590 8.47 -11.99 25.35
C PRO A 590 9.94 -12.43 25.26
N PRO A 591 10.30 -13.28 24.29
CA PRO A 591 11.69 -13.70 24.10
C PRO A 591 12.58 -12.51 23.80
N LYS A 592 13.88 -12.59 24.11
CA LYS A 592 14.83 -11.53 23.76
C LYS A 592 14.82 -11.28 22.23
N PRO A 593 14.79 -10.02 21.76
CA PRO A 593 14.83 -9.72 20.33
C PRO A 593 16.01 -10.38 19.62
N ARG A 594 15.78 -10.86 18.40
CA ARG A 594 16.80 -11.34 17.46
C ARG A 594 16.82 -10.43 16.23
N LEU A 595 17.94 -10.38 15.53
CA LEU A 595 18.10 -9.58 14.32
C LEU A 595 17.58 -10.30 13.08
#